data_AF-A0A927WSD8-F1
#
_entry.id   AF-A0A927WSD8-F1
#
_cell.length_a   1.000
_cell.length_b   1.000
_cell.length_c   1.000
_cell.angle_alpha   90.00
_cell.angle_beta   90.00
_cell.angle_gamma   90.00
#
_symmetry.space_group_name_H-M   'P 1'
#
loop_
_entity.id
_entity.type
_entity.pdbx_description
1 polymer ?
#
loop_
_entity_poly.entity_id
_entity_poly.type
_entity_poly.pdbx_seq_one_letter_code
_entity_poly.pdbx_strand_id
1 'polypeptide(L)'
;MRKKIGCLLTALFMSMLVGNSALAAANPMEKAVVWALQIAADSRHGYSQGAENATANNPYTGSREGPDYDCSSLVYHALEHAGFPVIAAWQKNPDYYKLYNGKQLTGDADTIWPDLQKIGGFTKYSWAEVKDNLQRGDILCRPEAHVAIYIGNGKTVEARGVNNPKGGEYRTGDQGGEIDCYSAYGRGWTEVYRYTGK
;
A
#
# COMPACT_ATOMS: atom_id res chain seq x y z
N MET A 1 -19.97 11.22 2.67
CA MET A 1 -19.77 10.83 4.08
C MET A 1 -18.37 11.28 4.50
N ARG A 2 -18.19 11.77 5.72
CA ARG A 2 -16.90 12.33 6.19
C ARG A 2 -16.00 11.19 6.70
N LYS A 3 -14.72 11.21 6.36
CA LYS A 3 -13.72 10.26 6.87
C LYS A 3 -13.83 10.14 8.38
N LYS A 4 -13.79 8.90 8.88
CA LYS A 4 -13.71 8.66 10.32
C LYS A 4 -12.43 9.30 10.85
N ILE A 5 -12.53 9.93 12.01
CA ILE A 5 -11.51 10.71 12.70
C ILE A 5 -10.18 9.93 12.94
N GLY A 6 -10.18 8.59 12.75
CA GLY A 6 -9.06 7.68 13.01
C GLY A 6 -7.77 7.98 12.24
N CYS A 7 -7.81 8.11 10.91
CA CYS A 7 -6.60 8.43 10.13
C CYS A 7 -6.27 9.93 10.17
N LEU A 8 -7.27 10.80 10.32
CA LEU A 8 -7.09 12.25 10.33
C LEU A 8 -6.22 12.73 11.51
N LEU A 9 -6.41 12.18 12.72
CA LEU A 9 -5.56 12.49 13.89
C LEU A 9 -4.10 12.07 13.67
N THR A 10 -3.88 10.95 12.99
CA THR A 10 -2.52 10.42 12.72
C THR A 10 -1.80 11.26 11.67
N ALA A 11 -2.51 11.73 10.63
CA ALA A 11 -1.95 12.58 9.58
C ALA A 11 -1.71 14.03 10.04
N LEU A 12 -2.62 14.61 10.84
CA LEU A 12 -2.54 16.01 11.27
C LEU A 12 -1.41 16.25 12.30
N PHE A 13 -1.09 15.26 13.14
CA PHE A 13 0.03 15.34 14.08
C PHE A 13 1.40 15.22 13.41
N MET A 14 1.50 14.60 12.24
CA MET A 14 2.79 14.30 11.60
C MET A 14 3.34 15.45 10.73
N SER A 15 2.48 16.36 10.27
CA SER A 15 2.94 17.57 9.54
C SER A 15 3.61 18.60 10.45
N MET A 16 3.46 18.52 11.78
CA MET A 16 4.09 19.47 12.73
C MET A 16 5.42 18.99 13.34
N LEU A 17 5.82 17.74 13.13
CA LEU A 17 7.01 17.14 13.76
C LEU A 17 8.27 17.14 12.89
N VAL A 18 8.25 17.78 11.72
CA VAL A 18 9.47 17.95 10.89
C VAL A 18 10.45 18.97 11.51
N GLY A 19 10.13 19.52 12.69
CA GLY A 19 11.05 20.33 13.50
C GLY A 19 11.78 19.49 14.55
N ASN A 20 13.08 19.27 14.33
CA ASN A 20 14.11 18.83 15.29
C ASN A 20 14.10 17.36 15.76
N SER A 21 14.86 16.50 15.08
CA SER A 21 15.95 15.73 15.72
C SER A 21 16.78 14.96 14.68
N ALA A 22 18.09 15.17 14.73
CA ALA A 22 19.09 14.58 13.84
C ALA A 22 19.42 13.10 14.16
N LEU A 23 18.42 12.24 14.40
CA LEU A 23 18.64 10.87 14.93
C LEU A 23 17.87 9.74 14.22
N ALA A 24 17.47 9.95 12.98
CA ALA A 24 17.22 8.89 12.02
C ALA A 24 17.77 9.36 10.68
N ALA A 25 18.72 8.64 10.08
CA ALA A 25 18.89 8.77 8.63
C ALA A 25 17.51 8.58 8.02
N ALA A 26 16.95 9.60 7.37
CA ALA A 26 15.53 9.66 7.02
C ALA A 26 15.10 8.34 6.36
N ASN A 27 14.38 7.48 7.10
CA ASN A 27 13.94 6.18 6.60
C ASN A 27 13.21 6.45 5.28
N PRO A 28 13.70 5.97 4.12
CA PRO A 28 13.06 6.25 2.84
C PRO A 28 11.59 5.80 2.81
N MET A 29 11.21 4.82 3.64
CA MET A 29 9.82 4.39 3.83
C MET A 29 8.92 5.44 4.50
N GLU A 30 9.45 6.43 5.22
CA GLU A 30 8.62 7.46 5.84
C GLU A 30 7.85 8.27 4.79
N LYS A 31 8.46 8.52 3.62
CA LYS A 31 7.77 9.16 2.49
C LYS A 31 6.60 8.32 1.99
N ALA A 32 6.78 6.99 1.92
CA ALA A 32 5.73 6.07 1.51
C ALA A 32 4.59 6.07 2.54
N VAL A 33 4.93 6.05 3.83
CA VAL A 33 3.93 6.09 4.91
C VAL A 33 3.14 7.41 4.87
N VAL A 34 3.83 8.56 4.78
CA VAL A 34 3.18 9.87 4.71
C VAL A 34 2.26 9.96 3.51
N TRP A 35 2.71 9.52 2.34
CA TRP A 35 1.90 9.51 1.13
C TRP A 35 0.64 8.66 1.31
N ALA A 36 0.77 7.42 1.81
CA ALA A 36 -0.37 6.54 2.02
C ALA A 36 -1.37 7.11 3.03
N LEU A 37 -0.88 7.77 4.10
CA LEU A 37 -1.73 8.49 5.06
C LEU A 37 -2.45 9.69 4.44
N GLN A 38 -1.82 10.40 3.49
CA GLN A 38 -2.45 11.50 2.75
C GLN A 38 -3.57 10.98 1.84
N ILE A 39 -3.35 9.88 1.11
CA ILE A 39 -4.41 9.20 0.34
C ILE A 39 -5.54 8.77 1.27
N ALA A 40 -5.20 8.15 2.41
CA ALA A 40 -6.17 7.77 3.43
C ALA A 40 -6.89 8.96 4.08
N ALA A 41 -6.38 10.19 3.98
CA ALA A 41 -7.03 11.42 4.47
C ALA A 41 -7.84 12.18 3.39
N ASP A 42 -7.60 11.91 2.11
CA ASP A 42 -8.26 12.59 0.99
C ASP A 42 -9.48 11.81 0.46
N SER A 43 -10.67 12.41 0.57
CA SER A 43 -11.95 11.77 0.23
C SER A 43 -12.16 11.55 -1.27
N ARG A 44 -11.25 12.02 -2.12
CA ARG A 44 -11.27 11.77 -3.56
C ARG A 44 -10.78 10.36 -3.92
N HIS A 45 -10.24 9.62 -2.96
CA HIS A 45 -9.70 8.26 -3.14
C HIS A 45 -10.50 7.25 -2.32
N GLY A 46 -10.93 6.16 -2.96
CA GLY A 46 -11.59 4.99 -2.38
C GLY A 46 -10.90 3.69 -2.78
N TYR A 47 -11.60 2.57 -2.63
CA TYR A 47 -11.07 1.24 -2.97
C TYR A 47 -11.52 0.78 -4.36
N SER A 48 -10.60 0.29 -5.19
CA SER A 48 -10.95 -0.25 -6.52
C SER A 48 -10.01 -1.39 -6.96
N GLN A 49 -10.57 -2.54 -7.33
CA GLN A 49 -9.85 -3.61 -8.03
C GLN A 49 -9.77 -3.38 -9.55
N GLY A 50 -10.13 -2.19 -10.05
CA GLY A 50 -9.94 -1.83 -11.45
C GLY A 50 -11.04 -2.28 -12.40
N ALA A 51 -12.22 -2.66 -11.90
CA ALA A 51 -13.38 -2.97 -12.74
C ALA A 51 -14.08 -1.72 -13.29
N GLU A 52 -14.10 -0.62 -12.52
CA GLU A 52 -14.70 0.64 -12.95
C GLU A 52 -13.84 1.28 -14.05
N ASN A 53 -14.43 1.52 -15.23
CA ASN A 53 -13.74 2.02 -16.45
C ASN A 53 -12.73 1.05 -17.08
N ALA A 54 -12.77 -0.23 -16.73
CA ALA A 54 -12.03 -1.27 -17.45
C ALA A 54 -12.40 -1.26 -18.95
N THR A 55 -11.40 -1.36 -19.82
CA THR A 55 -11.62 -1.51 -21.27
C THR A 55 -11.17 -2.89 -21.74
N ALA A 56 -11.59 -3.33 -22.92
CA ALA A 56 -11.12 -4.60 -23.50
C ALA A 56 -9.58 -4.66 -23.64
N ASN A 57 -8.95 -3.50 -23.84
CA ASN A 57 -7.50 -3.39 -23.96
C ASN A 57 -6.80 -3.30 -22.61
N ASN A 58 -7.44 -2.68 -21.61
CA ASN A 58 -6.93 -2.56 -20.24
C ASN A 58 -7.99 -2.97 -19.20
N PRO A 59 -8.20 -4.28 -19.00
CA PRO A 59 -9.24 -4.80 -18.11
C PRO A 59 -8.86 -4.74 -16.62
N TYR A 60 -7.61 -4.42 -16.30
CA TYR A 60 -7.05 -4.42 -14.94
C TYR A 60 -6.50 -3.04 -14.53
N THR A 61 -6.94 -1.98 -15.20
CA THR A 61 -6.49 -0.59 -14.97
C THR A 61 -7.65 0.38 -14.80
N GLY A 62 -8.82 -0.08 -14.35
CA GLY A 62 -9.85 0.84 -13.86
C GLY A 62 -9.30 1.72 -12.72
N SER A 63 -10.16 2.44 -11.99
CA SER A 63 -9.72 3.44 -11.00
C SER A 63 -8.65 3.00 -9.97
N ARG A 64 -8.31 1.69 -9.85
CA ARG A 64 -7.19 1.02 -9.15
C ARG A 64 -5.83 1.74 -9.16
N GLU A 65 -5.53 2.52 -10.18
CA GLU A 65 -4.23 3.19 -10.34
C GLU A 65 -4.31 4.70 -10.12
N GLY A 66 -5.44 5.15 -9.57
CA GLY A 66 -5.84 6.55 -9.50
C GLY A 66 -7.17 6.79 -10.25
N PRO A 67 -8.16 7.44 -9.60
CA PRO A 67 -8.09 8.04 -8.26
C PRO A 67 -8.17 7.05 -7.10
N ASP A 68 -8.55 5.81 -7.33
CA ASP A 68 -8.72 4.81 -6.26
C ASP A 68 -7.55 3.84 -6.22
N TYR A 69 -7.54 2.98 -5.21
CA TYR A 69 -6.48 1.98 -5.05
C TYR A 69 -7.05 0.68 -4.48
N ASP A 70 -6.53 -0.45 -4.90
CA ASP A 70 -6.61 -1.69 -4.12
C ASP A 70 -5.43 -1.81 -3.15
N CYS A 71 -5.36 -2.93 -2.44
CA CYS A 71 -4.35 -3.15 -1.41
C CYS A 71 -2.92 -3.07 -1.96
N SER A 72 -2.65 -3.66 -3.12
CA SER A 72 -1.31 -3.70 -3.72
C SER A 72 -0.98 -2.38 -4.40
N SER A 73 -1.85 -1.87 -5.28
CA SER A 73 -1.62 -0.59 -5.98
C SER A 73 -1.33 0.55 -4.99
N LEU A 74 -2.04 0.64 -3.85
CA LEU A 74 -1.71 1.63 -2.81
C LEU A 74 -0.24 1.50 -2.34
N VAL A 75 0.25 0.29 -2.11
CA VAL A 75 1.63 0.05 -1.65
C VAL A 75 2.64 0.33 -2.76
N TYR A 76 2.38 -0.09 -4.00
CA TYR A 76 3.25 0.18 -5.14
C TYR A 76 3.39 1.68 -5.40
N HIS A 77 2.29 2.44 -5.39
CA HIS A 77 2.32 3.88 -5.57
C HIS A 77 2.96 4.60 -4.38
N ALA A 78 2.75 4.14 -3.14
CA ALA A 78 3.44 4.68 -1.98
C ALA A 78 4.97 4.55 -2.08
N LEU A 79 5.43 3.38 -2.54
CA LEU A 79 6.85 3.11 -2.80
C LEU A 79 7.39 3.98 -3.94
N GLU A 80 6.66 4.09 -5.05
CA GLU A 80 7.05 4.93 -6.20
C GLU A 80 7.19 6.41 -5.77
N HIS A 81 6.22 6.94 -5.02
CA HIS A 81 6.29 8.29 -4.44
C HIS A 81 7.44 8.49 -3.45
N ALA A 82 7.88 7.43 -2.78
CA ALA A 82 9.05 7.46 -1.91
C ALA A 82 10.39 7.38 -2.66
N GLY A 83 10.36 7.17 -3.99
CA GLY A 83 11.55 7.07 -4.85
C GLY A 83 12.07 5.64 -5.04
N PHE A 84 11.27 4.63 -4.68
CA PHE A 84 11.55 3.24 -5.04
C PHE A 84 10.92 2.96 -6.41
N PRO A 85 11.70 2.63 -7.45
CA PRO A 85 11.19 2.45 -8.82
C PRO A 85 10.50 1.09 -9.00
N VAL A 86 9.56 0.75 -8.11
CA VAL A 86 8.94 -0.56 -7.99
C VAL A 86 7.98 -0.83 -9.14
N ILE A 87 7.27 0.18 -9.64
CA ILE A 87 6.33 0.02 -10.76
C ILE A 87 7.11 -0.29 -12.05
N ALA A 88 8.20 0.45 -12.29
CA ALA A 88 9.08 0.19 -13.42
C ALA A 88 9.79 -1.17 -13.31
N ALA A 89 10.06 -1.65 -12.10
CA ALA A 89 10.63 -2.99 -11.88
C ALA A 89 9.59 -4.10 -12.11
N TRP A 90 8.36 -3.91 -11.64
CA TRP A 90 7.23 -4.80 -11.85
C TRP A 90 6.96 -5.07 -13.34
N GLN A 91 6.92 -4.03 -14.17
CA GLN A 91 6.70 -4.19 -15.61
C GLN A 91 7.81 -4.99 -16.32
N LYS A 92 8.96 -5.17 -15.67
CA LYS A 92 10.08 -6.00 -16.13
C LYS A 92 10.07 -7.41 -15.53
N ASN A 93 9.17 -7.70 -14.60
CA ASN A 93 9.00 -9.02 -14.01
C ASN A 93 8.52 -9.99 -15.11
N PRO A 94 9.20 -11.12 -15.40
CA PRO A 94 8.74 -12.07 -16.40
C PRO A 94 7.34 -12.64 -16.13
N ASP A 95 6.91 -12.64 -14.87
CA ASP A 95 5.59 -13.13 -14.48
C ASP A 95 4.48 -12.11 -14.76
N TYR A 96 4.80 -10.82 -14.86
CA TYR A 96 3.86 -9.78 -15.29
C TYR A 96 3.20 -10.10 -16.64
N TYR A 97 4.01 -10.45 -17.65
CA TYR A 97 3.50 -10.79 -18.98
C TYR A 97 2.73 -12.11 -19.00
N LYS A 98 3.04 -13.04 -18.09
CA LYS A 98 2.33 -14.32 -18.00
C LYS A 98 0.98 -14.18 -17.28
N LEU A 99 0.93 -13.40 -16.21
CA LEU A 99 -0.25 -13.26 -15.35
C LEU A 99 -1.30 -12.36 -15.98
N TYR A 100 -0.90 -11.23 -16.57
CA TYR A 100 -1.81 -10.19 -17.02
C TYR A 100 -1.69 -9.83 -18.50
N ASN A 101 -0.93 -10.61 -19.28
CA ASN A 101 -0.65 -10.33 -20.69
C ASN A 101 -0.15 -8.89 -20.94
N GLY A 102 0.61 -8.34 -19.99
CA GLY A 102 1.12 -6.98 -20.10
C GLY A 102 0.08 -5.87 -19.95
N LYS A 103 -1.07 -6.14 -19.31
CA LYS A 103 -2.21 -5.19 -19.23
C LYS A 103 -2.43 -4.55 -17.86
N GLN A 104 -1.62 -4.87 -16.84
CA GLN A 104 -1.79 -4.36 -15.48
C GLN A 104 -0.67 -3.36 -15.13
N LEU A 105 -0.99 -2.21 -14.51
CA LEU A 105 0.04 -1.20 -14.26
C LEU A 105 0.94 -1.57 -13.07
N THR A 106 0.37 -2.04 -11.96
CA THR A 106 1.08 -2.44 -10.74
C THR A 106 0.80 -3.90 -10.37
N GLY A 107 1.61 -4.51 -9.52
CA GLY A 107 1.45 -5.92 -9.14
C GLY A 107 0.30 -6.21 -8.17
N ASP A 108 0.20 -7.47 -7.75
CA ASP A 108 -0.68 -7.95 -6.69
C ASP A 108 0.14 -8.30 -5.43
N ALA A 109 -0.53 -8.73 -4.36
CA ALA A 109 0.13 -9.04 -3.09
C ALA A 109 1.17 -10.18 -3.22
N ASP A 110 0.97 -11.12 -4.14
CA ASP A 110 1.89 -12.23 -4.41
C ASP A 110 3.12 -11.84 -5.22
N THR A 111 3.09 -10.72 -5.93
CA THR A 111 4.20 -10.25 -6.78
C THR A 111 5.10 -9.22 -6.11
N ILE A 112 4.68 -8.65 -4.97
CA ILE A 112 5.44 -7.56 -4.34
C ILE A 112 6.85 -8.00 -3.90
N TRP A 113 7.02 -9.20 -3.34
CA TRP A 113 8.35 -9.68 -2.94
C TRP A 113 9.33 -9.80 -4.12
N PRO A 114 9.01 -10.53 -5.21
CA PRO A 114 9.92 -10.61 -6.35
C PRO A 114 10.26 -9.24 -6.96
N ASP A 115 9.36 -8.26 -6.90
CA ASP A 115 9.63 -6.90 -7.39
C ASP A 115 10.53 -6.10 -6.43
N LEU A 116 10.32 -6.21 -5.12
CA LEU A 116 11.21 -5.63 -4.11
C LEU A 116 12.63 -6.18 -4.24
N GLN A 117 12.79 -7.46 -4.58
CA GLN A 117 14.11 -8.06 -4.84
C GLN A 117 14.82 -7.41 -6.04
N LYS A 118 14.10 -6.88 -7.04
CA LYS A 118 14.72 -6.22 -8.22
C LYS A 118 15.24 -4.83 -7.91
N ILE A 119 14.55 -4.07 -7.06
CA ILE A 119 14.99 -2.74 -6.65
C ILE A 119 16.04 -2.78 -5.53
N GLY A 120 16.05 -3.87 -4.77
CA GLY A 120 17.01 -4.13 -3.68
C GLY A 120 16.74 -3.31 -2.42
N GLY A 121 17.47 -3.66 -1.36
CA GLY A 121 17.42 -2.98 -0.06
C GLY A 121 16.26 -3.35 0.86
N PHE A 122 15.54 -4.42 0.53
CA PHE A 122 14.52 -5.02 1.39
C PHE A 122 14.96 -6.40 1.86
N THR A 123 14.63 -6.71 3.11
CA THR A 123 14.78 -8.03 3.70
C THR A 123 13.39 -8.60 4.00
N LYS A 124 13.19 -9.87 3.63
CA LYS A 124 11.98 -10.62 3.98
C LYS A 124 12.17 -11.30 5.32
N TYR A 125 11.17 -11.13 6.19
CA TYR A 125 11.00 -11.83 7.45
C TYR A 125 9.69 -12.60 7.42
N SER A 126 9.59 -13.68 8.18
CA SER A 126 8.29 -14.25 8.50
C SER A 126 7.56 -13.38 9.52
N TRP A 127 6.24 -13.32 9.44
CA TRP A 127 5.43 -12.62 10.44
C TRP A 127 5.73 -13.07 11.87
N ALA A 128 5.91 -14.39 12.06
CA ALA A 128 6.18 -14.97 13.38
C ALA A 128 7.46 -14.43 14.03
N GLU A 129 8.48 -14.10 13.24
CA GLU A 129 9.76 -13.57 13.73
C GLU A 129 9.67 -12.12 14.21
N VAL A 130 8.84 -11.29 13.57
CA VAL A 130 8.92 -9.83 13.75
C VAL A 130 7.63 -9.16 14.21
N LYS A 131 6.53 -9.90 14.40
CA LYS A 131 5.21 -9.35 14.83
C LYS A 131 5.25 -8.50 16.11
N ASP A 132 6.18 -8.78 17.01
CA ASP A 132 6.35 -8.09 18.31
C ASP A 132 7.42 -6.98 18.23
N ASN A 133 8.08 -6.82 17.08
CA ASN A 133 9.10 -5.80 16.81
C ASN A 133 8.95 -5.22 15.40
N LEU A 134 7.72 -4.84 15.05
CA LEU A 134 7.41 -4.19 13.79
C LEU A 134 7.98 -2.77 13.77
N GLN A 135 8.54 -2.38 12.63
CA GLN A 135 9.12 -1.07 12.39
C GLN A 135 8.23 -0.29 11.44
N ARG A 136 7.98 0.99 11.74
CA ARG A 136 7.22 1.88 10.85
C ARG A 136 7.85 1.87 9.45
N GLY A 137 7.03 1.60 8.43
CA GLY A 137 7.47 1.37 7.06
C GLY A 137 7.61 -0.11 6.67
N ASP A 138 7.49 -1.06 7.61
CA ASP A 138 7.37 -2.48 7.27
C ASP A 138 6.14 -2.69 6.37
N ILE A 139 6.32 -3.49 5.32
CA ILE A 139 5.24 -3.93 4.44
C ILE A 139 4.76 -5.29 4.95
N LEU A 140 3.52 -5.37 5.41
CA LEU A 140 2.92 -6.59 5.95
C LEU A 140 2.16 -7.26 4.81
N CYS A 141 2.47 -8.52 4.54
CA CYS A 141 1.94 -9.21 3.39
C CYS A 141 1.41 -10.59 3.77
N ARG A 142 0.26 -10.90 3.16
CA ARG A 142 -0.28 -12.24 3.00
C ARG A 142 -0.40 -12.43 1.49
N PRO A 143 0.61 -13.04 0.82
CA PRO A 143 0.73 -13.06 -0.63
C PRO A 143 -0.56 -13.46 -1.36
N GLU A 144 -1.29 -14.43 -0.82
CA GLU A 144 -2.53 -14.93 -1.43
C GLU A 144 -3.76 -14.05 -1.20
N ALA A 145 -3.66 -12.92 -0.50
CA ALA A 145 -4.83 -12.18 -0.06
C ALA A 145 -4.68 -10.66 0.05
N HIS A 146 -3.63 -10.13 0.69
CA HIS A 146 -3.63 -8.72 1.11
C HIS A 146 -2.24 -8.18 1.47
N VAL A 147 -2.03 -6.88 1.27
CA VAL A 147 -0.79 -6.18 1.63
C VAL A 147 -1.09 -4.80 2.22
N ALA A 148 -0.25 -4.34 3.15
CA ALA A 148 -0.42 -3.08 3.88
C ALA A 148 0.91 -2.49 4.36
N ILE A 149 0.92 -1.20 4.71
CA ILE A 149 2.09 -0.53 5.30
C ILE A 149 1.87 -0.36 6.80
N TYR A 150 2.80 -0.81 7.63
CA TYR A 150 2.78 -0.57 9.07
C TYR A 150 3.19 0.86 9.39
N ILE A 151 2.36 1.54 10.19
CA ILE A 151 2.52 2.97 10.50
C ILE A 151 2.96 3.21 11.95
N GLY A 152 3.33 2.16 12.69
CA GLY A 152 3.63 2.25 14.13
C GLY A 152 2.39 2.08 15.01
N ASN A 153 2.61 2.00 16.32
CA ASN A 153 1.56 1.87 17.33
C ASN A 153 0.54 0.73 17.09
N GLY A 154 0.99 -0.39 16.51
CA GLY A 154 0.11 -1.53 16.22
C GLY A 154 -0.90 -1.26 15.09
N LYS A 155 -0.62 -0.29 14.21
CA LYS A 155 -1.53 0.11 13.12
C LYS A 155 -0.91 -0.06 11.73
N THR A 156 -1.77 -0.25 10.74
CA THR A 156 -1.45 -0.18 9.31
C THR A 156 -2.25 0.93 8.65
N VAL A 157 -1.75 1.42 7.51
CA VAL A 157 -2.55 2.12 6.50
C VAL A 157 -2.74 1.16 5.32
N GLU A 158 -3.97 0.98 4.89
CA GLU A 158 -4.32 -0.02 3.88
C GLU A 158 -5.61 0.30 3.14
N ALA A 159 -5.64 -0.06 1.86
CA ALA A 159 -6.84 -0.06 1.04
C ALA A 159 -7.56 -1.41 1.17
N ARG A 160 -8.82 -1.41 1.62
CA ARG A 160 -9.66 -2.59 1.78
C ARG A 160 -11.09 -2.32 1.35
N GLY A 161 -11.71 -3.27 0.67
CA GLY A 161 -13.17 -3.24 0.46
C GLY A 161 -13.89 -3.47 1.78
N VAL A 162 -14.34 -2.39 2.46
CA VAL A 162 -15.02 -2.49 3.78
C VAL A 162 -16.49 -2.92 3.64
N ASN A 163 -17.15 -2.49 2.55
CA ASN A 163 -18.58 -2.75 2.31
C ASN A 163 -18.84 -3.62 1.07
N ASN A 164 -17.90 -3.66 0.13
CA ASN A 164 -17.89 -4.58 -1.00
C ASN A 164 -16.43 -4.95 -1.27
N PRO A 165 -16.04 -6.24 -1.20
CA PRO A 165 -14.67 -6.66 -1.48
C PRO A 165 -14.24 -6.38 -2.93
N LYS A 166 -15.17 -6.00 -3.81
CA LYS A 166 -14.91 -5.51 -5.18
C LYS A 166 -14.92 -3.97 -5.32
N GLY A 167 -15.24 -3.22 -4.26
CA GLY A 167 -15.54 -1.77 -4.26
C GLY A 167 -17.04 -1.47 -4.30
N GLY A 168 -17.56 -0.56 -3.47
CA GLY A 168 -19.00 -0.23 -3.45
C GLY A 168 -19.41 0.58 -4.70
N GLU A 169 -20.67 0.43 -5.13
CA GLU A 169 -21.34 1.03 -6.32
C GLU A 169 -20.56 1.20 -7.66
N TYR A 170 -19.32 0.73 -7.78
CA TYR A 170 -18.39 1.07 -8.87
C TYR A 170 -18.30 2.58 -9.11
N ARG A 171 -18.27 3.36 -8.02
CA ARG A 171 -18.11 4.81 -8.10
C ARG A 171 -16.79 5.21 -7.46
N THR A 172 -16.00 5.92 -8.24
CA THR A 172 -14.73 6.50 -7.82
C THR A 172 -14.88 7.38 -6.57
N GLY A 173 -13.89 7.33 -5.67
CA GLY A 173 -13.81 8.13 -4.45
C GLY A 173 -14.30 7.42 -3.18
N ASP A 174 -14.08 8.06 -2.02
CA ASP A 174 -14.34 7.46 -0.70
C ASP A 174 -15.84 7.26 -0.44
N GLN A 175 -16.22 6.01 -0.25
CA GLN A 175 -17.57 5.57 0.11
C GLN A 175 -17.66 5.10 1.58
N GLY A 176 -16.56 5.16 2.32
CA GLY A 176 -16.51 4.97 3.77
C GLY A 176 -15.49 3.94 4.23
N GLY A 177 -14.29 4.42 4.58
CA GLY A 177 -13.26 3.65 5.29
C GLY A 177 -12.43 2.74 4.38
N GLU A 178 -12.58 2.86 3.07
CA GLU A 178 -11.95 2.00 2.07
C GLU A 178 -10.44 2.13 2.04
N ILE A 179 -9.92 3.33 2.29
CA ILE A 179 -8.50 3.55 2.57
C ILE A 179 -8.44 4.25 3.93
N ASP A 180 -7.98 3.52 4.95
CA ASP A 180 -7.98 4.01 6.34
C ASP A 180 -6.89 3.29 7.16
N CYS A 181 -6.83 3.66 8.42
CA CYS A 181 -5.91 3.17 9.43
C CYS A 181 -6.55 2.02 10.24
N TYR A 182 -5.95 0.84 10.25
CA TYR A 182 -6.49 -0.38 10.86
C TYR A 182 -5.54 -1.02 11.87
N SER A 183 -6.04 -2.01 12.62
CA SER A 183 -5.17 -2.86 13.45
C SER A 183 -4.20 -3.63 12.57
N ALA A 184 -2.90 -3.58 12.92
CA ALA A 184 -1.89 -4.42 12.28
C ALA A 184 -2.04 -5.91 12.64
N TYR A 185 -2.81 -6.23 13.69
CA TYR A 185 -3.00 -7.59 14.18
C TYR A 185 -4.36 -8.16 13.76
N GLY A 186 -4.44 -9.49 13.63
CA GLY A 186 -5.67 -10.22 13.29
C GLY A 186 -5.92 -10.44 11.80
N ARG A 187 -4.94 -10.16 10.94
CA ARG A 187 -5.03 -10.29 9.47
C ARG A 187 -4.42 -11.57 8.88
N GLY A 188 -3.75 -12.38 9.70
CA GLY A 188 -3.12 -13.63 9.25
C GLY A 188 -1.92 -13.40 8.32
N TRP A 189 -1.15 -12.32 8.53
CA TRP A 189 0.08 -12.05 7.79
C TRP A 189 1.04 -13.24 7.87
N THR A 190 1.74 -13.50 6.77
CA THR A 190 2.74 -14.56 6.69
C THR A 190 4.13 -13.99 6.46
N GLU A 191 4.23 -12.86 5.77
CA GLU A 191 5.50 -12.23 5.38
C GLU A 191 5.54 -10.75 5.81
N VAL A 192 6.74 -10.26 6.12
CA VAL A 192 7.03 -8.85 6.38
C VAL A 192 8.25 -8.46 5.55
N TYR A 193 8.13 -7.41 4.74
CA TYR A 193 9.23 -6.85 3.96
C TYR A 193 9.68 -5.53 4.59
N ARG A 194 10.92 -5.52 5.07
CA ARG A 194 11.51 -4.38 5.76
C ARG A 194 12.62 -3.77 4.92
N TYR A 195 12.58 -2.46 4.74
CA TYR A 195 13.71 -1.74 4.17
C TYR A 195 14.90 -1.76 5.14
N THR A 196 16.03 -2.29 4.70
CA THR A 196 17.26 -2.44 5.50
C THR A 196 18.45 -1.70 4.91
N GLY A 197 18.25 -0.93 3.83
CA GLY A 197 19.31 -0.22 3.12
C GLY A 197 19.89 -1.05 1.97
N LYS A 198 20.61 -0.38 1.07
CA LYS A 198 21.35 -1.03 -0.03
C LYS A 198 22.75 -1.41 0.41
#